data_AF-A0A3P1XW00-F1
#
_entry.id   AF-A0A3P1XW00-F1
#
_cell.length_a   1.000
_cell.length_b   1.000
_cell.length_c   1.000
_cell.angle_alpha   90.00
_cell.angle_beta   90.00
_cell.angle_gamma   90.00
#
_symmetry.space_group_name_H-M   'P 1'
#
loop_
_entity.id
_entity.type
_entity.pdbx_description
1 polymer ?
#
loop_
_entity_poly.entity_id
_entity_poly.type
_entity_poly.pdbx_seq_one_letter_code
_entity_poly.pdbx_strand_id
1 'polypeptide(L)'
;MNIYKLPIITNPEIFESLVADYLNYRYNTTSFQKLGRKEQKQYGVDVLSFEYNYAIQCKVISNEPRTNSERKAIMRKITDDIIAAYNSHLPVHKFIMVTTLSRDVNFYGKESPFFYASTKGMLMVEYWSWDDICDGLASFPILLKKYFGNFLPKLSFAALKTSPKSVYKKTETDNRESFGHKFYYEYQNKKGRNHLPIFDISIINNSDETVLLTSIDVYAERTAVMGGYPTKPLGELTPYKKYKIKLPFEFNHHYKPNKSTLDLVNPIYLYSKTPIRLQLQGDVAINSPSRIRFAFNFNSETIFTENIYFECISSSMMPILYSQEDIFEHFA
;
A
#
# COMPACT_ATOMS: atom_id res chain seq x y z
N MET A 1 -3.65 -9.74 3.59
CA MET A 1 -4.23 -8.52 2.98
C MET A 1 -3.08 -7.75 2.35
N ASN A 2 -2.95 -7.79 1.02
CA ASN A 2 -1.91 -7.03 0.33
C ASN A 2 -2.31 -5.56 0.30
N ILE A 3 -1.44 -4.70 0.82
CA ILE A 3 -1.67 -3.24 0.98
C ILE A 3 -1.33 -2.47 -0.32
N TYR A 4 -0.87 -3.17 -1.37
CA TYR A 4 -0.42 -2.56 -2.63
C TYR A 4 -1.15 -3.19 -3.83
N LYS A 5 -1.84 -2.37 -4.62
CA LYS A 5 -2.39 -2.76 -5.94
C LYS A 5 -1.27 -2.58 -6.96
N LEU A 6 -0.90 -3.66 -7.66
CA LEU A 6 0.12 -3.57 -8.73
C LEU A 6 -0.41 -2.67 -9.87
N PRO A 7 0.47 -1.89 -10.53
CA PRO A 7 0.06 -1.06 -11.65
C PRO A 7 -0.46 -1.93 -12.79
N ILE A 8 -1.56 -1.51 -13.42
CA ILE A 8 -2.16 -2.24 -14.53
C ILE A 8 -1.18 -2.25 -15.71
N ILE A 9 -0.95 -3.44 -16.30
CA ILE A 9 -0.19 -3.57 -17.54
C ILE A 9 -1.07 -3.14 -18.71
N THR A 10 -0.68 -2.07 -19.39
CA THR A 10 -1.43 -1.50 -20.52
C THR A 10 -0.99 -2.04 -21.89
N ASN A 11 0.16 -2.72 -21.96
CA ASN A 11 0.64 -3.37 -23.17
C ASN A 11 0.10 -4.82 -23.24
N PRO A 12 -0.72 -5.17 -24.25
CA PRO A 12 -1.31 -6.51 -24.37
C PRO A 12 -0.29 -7.64 -24.44
N GLU A 13 0.80 -7.49 -25.20
CA GLU A 13 1.80 -8.54 -25.36
C GLU A 13 2.56 -8.83 -24.05
N ILE A 14 2.81 -7.78 -23.25
CA ILE A 14 3.42 -7.93 -21.92
C ILE A 14 2.42 -8.60 -20.97
N PHE A 15 1.13 -8.23 -21.04
CA PHE A 15 0.09 -8.81 -20.21
C PHE A 15 -0.11 -10.31 -20.50
N GLU A 16 -0.19 -10.70 -21.77
CA GLU A 16 -0.23 -12.11 -22.19
C GLU A 16 0.99 -12.89 -21.70
N SER A 17 2.18 -12.27 -21.79
CA SER A 17 3.42 -12.88 -21.32
C SER A 17 3.40 -13.08 -19.80
N LEU A 18 2.91 -12.10 -19.04
CA LEU A 18 2.72 -12.20 -17.59
C LEU A 18 1.78 -13.35 -17.25
N VAL A 19 0.65 -13.46 -17.93
CA VAL A 19 -0.36 -14.50 -17.67
C VAL A 19 0.18 -15.89 -17.98
N ALA A 20 0.87 -16.07 -19.12
CA ALA A 20 1.50 -17.33 -19.47
C ALA A 20 2.54 -17.77 -18.42
N ASP A 21 3.44 -16.85 -18.04
CA ASP A 21 4.43 -17.12 -17.00
C ASP A 21 3.77 -17.43 -15.65
N TYR A 22 2.78 -16.64 -15.24
CA TYR A 22 2.03 -16.87 -14.00
C TYR A 22 1.41 -18.26 -13.96
N LEU A 23 0.79 -18.71 -15.04
CA LEU A 23 0.21 -20.05 -15.15
C LEU A 23 1.30 -21.13 -15.07
N ASN A 24 2.42 -20.97 -15.78
CA ASN A 24 3.56 -21.88 -15.72
C ASN A 24 4.10 -22.02 -14.28
N TYR A 25 4.25 -20.91 -13.54
CA TYR A 25 4.66 -20.95 -12.14
C TYR A 25 3.59 -21.55 -11.22
N ARG A 26 2.32 -21.19 -11.41
CA ARG A 26 1.20 -21.69 -10.58
C ARG A 26 1.01 -23.20 -10.71
N TYR A 27 1.17 -23.74 -11.91
CA TYR A 27 1.01 -25.17 -12.20
C TYR A 27 2.34 -25.93 -12.20
N ASN A 28 3.47 -25.26 -11.95
CA ASN A 28 4.82 -25.83 -11.99
C ASN A 28 5.11 -26.59 -13.30
N THR A 29 4.83 -25.93 -14.42
CA THR A 29 5.00 -26.46 -15.79
C THR A 29 5.63 -25.39 -16.70
N THR A 30 5.91 -25.76 -17.95
CA THR A 30 6.31 -24.85 -19.05
C THR A 30 5.37 -24.96 -20.25
N SER A 31 4.23 -25.64 -20.09
CA SER A 31 3.32 -25.98 -21.19
C SER A 31 2.39 -24.83 -21.60
N PHE A 32 2.25 -23.78 -20.78
CA PHE A 32 1.47 -22.60 -21.15
C PHE A 32 2.30 -21.71 -22.08
N GLN A 33 1.84 -21.57 -23.31
CA GLN A 33 2.55 -20.85 -24.38
C GLN A 33 1.62 -19.86 -25.06
N LYS A 34 2.15 -18.70 -25.44
CA LYS A 34 1.40 -17.71 -26.21
C LYS A 34 1.08 -18.23 -27.61
N LEU A 35 -0.15 -17.99 -28.06
CA LEU A 35 -0.66 -18.45 -29.35
C LEU A 35 -0.54 -17.34 -30.40
N GLY A 36 0.30 -17.59 -31.41
CA GLY A 36 0.34 -16.82 -32.65
C GLY A 36 1.12 -15.50 -32.62
N ARG A 37 1.40 -14.98 -33.82
CA ARG A 37 1.83 -13.61 -34.10
C ARG A 37 0.65 -12.84 -34.71
N LYS A 38 0.68 -11.51 -34.63
CA LYS A 38 -0.23 -10.63 -35.38
C LYS A 38 -0.33 -11.15 -36.83
N GLU A 39 -1.55 -11.35 -37.34
CA GLU A 39 -1.93 -11.93 -38.66
C GLU A 39 -2.29 -13.42 -38.71
N GLN A 40 -2.10 -14.20 -37.64
CA GLN A 40 -2.63 -15.57 -37.57
C GLN A 40 -4.04 -15.59 -36.98
N LYS A 41 -4.88 -16.54 -37.44
CA LYS A 41 -6.22 -16.74 -36.89
C LYS A 41 -6.07 -17.30 -35.46
N GLN A 42 -6.20 -16.43 -34.47
CA GLN A 42 -5.99 -16.74 -33.05
C GLN A 42 -7.24 -17.28 -32.34
N TYR A 43 -8.38 -17.42 -33.04
CA TYR A 43 -9.62 -18.02 -32.53
C TYR A 43 -10.12 -17.47 -31.17
N GLY A 44 -9.72 -16.27 -30.77
CA GLY A 44 -10.04 -15.75 -29.43
C GLY A 44 -9.32 -16.49 -28.30
N VAL A 45 -8.07 -16.93 -28.55
CA VAL A 45 -7.17 -17.55 -27.59
C VAL A 45 -5.79 -16.93 -27.72
N ASP A 46 -5.27 -16.38 -26.62
CA ASP A 46 -3.93 -15.75 -26.57
C ASP A 46 -2.88 -16.66 -25.95
N VAL A 47 -3.28 -17.56 -25.04
CA VAL A 47 -2.38 -18.54 -24.39
C VAL A 47 -3.04 -19.92 -24.40
N LEU A 48 -2.26 -20.96 -24.70
CA LEU A 48 -2.74 -22.33 -24.79
C LEU A 48 -1.79 -23.27 -24.02
N SER A 49 -2.35 -24.31 -23.44
CA SER A 49 -1.62 -25.43 -22.86
C SER A 49 -2.27 -26.74 -23.29
N PHE A 50 -1.60 -27.51 -24.14
CA PHE A 50 -2.08 -28.83 -24.57
C PHE A 50 -1.95 -29.88 -23.46
N GLU A 51 -0.96 -29.75 -22.57
CA GLU A 51 -0.80 -30.65 -21.43
C GLU A 51 -2.03 -30.59 -20.50
N TYR A 52 -2.50 -29.37 -20.22
CA TYR A 52 -3.66 -29.15 -19.37
C TYR A 52 -4.96 -29.05 -20.16
N ASN A 53 -4.93 -29.03 -21.49
CA ASN A 53 -6.10 -28.77 -22.35
C ASN A 53 -6.83 -27.46 -21.97
N TYR A 54 -6.06 -26.40 -21.72
CA TYR A 54 -6.55 -25.08 -21.30
C TYR A 54 -6.33 -24.04 -22.41
N ALA A 55 -7.39 -23.31 -22.74
CA ALA A 55 -7.32 -22.09 -23.54
C ALA A 55 -7.48 -20.86 -22.64
N ILE A 56 -6.73 -19.80 -22.91
CA ILE A 56 -6.75 -18.58 -22.13
C ILE A 56 -6.84 -17.39 -23.08
N GLN A 57 -7.79 -16.50 -22.82
CA GLN A 57 -7.90 -15.21 -23.50
C GLN A 57 -7.50 -14.11 -22.53
N CYS A 58 -6.61 -13.24 -22.96
CA CYS A 58 -6.17 -12.06 -22.24
C CYS A 58 -6.86 -10.81 -22.81
N LYS A 59 -7.31 -9.91 -21.94
CA LYS A 59 -7.91 -8.64 -22.36
C LYS A 59 -7.45 -7.49 -21.51
N VAL A 60 -6.62 -6.64 -22.12
CA VAL A 60 -6.30 -5.33 -21.57
C VAL A 60 -7.47 -4.39 -21.84
N ILE A 61 -8.06 -3.89 -20.77
CA ILE A 61 -9.11 -2.89 -20.76
C ILE A 61 -8.55 -1.66 -20.03
N SER A 62 -8.39 -0.57 -20.78
CA SER A 62 -7.70 0.64 -20.32
C SER A 62 -8.51 1.45 -19.31
N ASN A 63 -9.83 1.34 -19.33
CA ASN A 63 -10.73 2.11 -18.47
C ASN A 63 -11.78 1.20 -17.83
N GLU A 64 -12.00 1.39 -16.53
CA GLU A 64 -13.13 0.79 -15.83
C GLU A 64 -14.46 1.30 -16.43
N PRO A 65 -15.43 0.41 -16.68
CA PRO A 65 -16.70 0.80 -17.28
C PRO A 65 -17.53 1.63 -16.29
N ARG A 66 -17.89 2.85 -16.70
CA ARG A 66 -18.61 3.82 -15.86
C ARG A 66 -20.11 3.68 -16.00
N THR A 67 -20.58 3.11 -17.10
CA THR A 67 -22.00 2.95 -17.42
C THR A 67 -22.37 1.47 -17.65
N ASN A 68 -23.65 1.14 -17.47
CA ASN A 68 -24.17 -0.19 -17.77
C ASN A 68 -24.04 -0.55 -19.25
N SER A 69 -24.08 0.44 -20.16
CA SER A 69 -23.90 0.22 -21.60
C SER A 69 -22.47 -0.23 -21.91
N GLU A 70 -21.47 0.44 -21.33
CA GLU A 70 -20.05 0.06 -21.48
C GLU A 70 -19.79 -1.34 -20.92
N ARG A 71 -20.36 -1.67 -19.75
CA ARG A 71 -20.28 -3.04 -19.19
C ARG A 71 -20.84 -4.07 -20.15
N LYS A 72 -22.06 -3.86 -20.67
CA LYS A 72 -22.68 -4.76 -21.64
C LYS A 72 -21.84 -4.92 -22.92
N ALA A 73 -21.23 -3.84 -23.40
CA ALA A 73 -20.36 -3.90 -24.57
C ALA A 73 -19.09 -4.73 -24.31
N ILE A 74 -18.49 -4.62 -23.12
CA ILE A 74 -17.36 -5.47 -22.70
C ILE A 74 -17.81 -6.93 -22.60
N MET A 75 -18.92 -7.20 -21.92
CA MET A 75 -19.45 -8.56 -21.76
C MET A 75 -19.76 -9.22 -23.10
N ARG A 76 -20.28 -8.46 -24.06
CA ARG A 76 -20.52 -8.96 -25.42
C ARG A 76 -19.23 -9.40 -26.09
N LYS A 77 -18.17 -8.58 -26.04
CA LYS A 77 -16.85 -8.93 -26.61
C LYS A 77 -16.28 -10.21 -25.98
N ILE A 78 -16.39 -10.33 -24.66
CA ILE A 78 -15.97 -11.53 -23.92
C ILE A 78 -16.78 -12.76 -24.37
N THR A 79 -18.09 -12.60 -24.55
CA THR A 79 -18.97 -13.68 -25.02
C THR A 79 -18.57 -14.12 -26.44
N ASP A 80 -18.28 -13.15 -27.32
CA ASP A 80 -17.83 -13.43 -28.68
C ASP A 80 -16.50 -14.19 -28.69
N ASP A 81 -15.56 -13.85 -27.79
CA ASP A 81 -14.28 -14.56 -27.62
C ASP A 81 -14.50 -16.01 -27.12
N ILE A 82 -15.40 -16.23 -26.16
CA ILE A 82 -15.76 -17.58 -25.67
C ILE A 82 -16.39 -18.43 -26.80
N ILE A 83 -17.30 -17.84 -27.58
CA ILE A 83 -17.95 -18.53 -28.71
C ILE A 83 -16.91 -18.86 -29.80
N ALA A 84 -15.97 -17.95 -30.08
CA ALA A 84 -14.90 -18.19 -31.04
C ALA A 84 -13.98 -19.34 -30.59
N ALA A 85 -13.60 -19.36 -29.31
CA ALA A 85 -12.80 -20.42 -28.74
C ALA A 85 -13.53 -21.78 -28.77
N TYR A 86 -14.82 -21.80 -28.46
CA TYR A 86 -15.65 -23.01 -28.55
C TYR A 86 -15.72 -23.54 -30.00
N ASN A 87 -15.94 -22.67 -30.97
CA ASN A 87 -16.04 -23.04 -32.39
C ASN A 87 -14.68 -23.33 -33.04
N SER A 88 -13.57 -23.13 -32.34
CA SER A 88 -12.22 -23.38 -32.86
C SER A 88 -11.90 -24.88 -33.00
N HIS A 89 -12.68 -25.75 -32.36
CA HIS A 89 -12.41 -27.19 -32.24
C HIS A 89 -11.03 -27.52 -31.64
N LEU A 90 -10.40 -26.57 -30.92
CA LEU A 90 -9.22 -26.86 -30.12
C LEU A 90 -9.58 -27.92 -29.05
N PRO A 91 -8.70 -28.89 -28.76
CA PRO A 91 -8.94 -29.94 -27.78
C PRO A 91 -8.80 -29.39 -26.35
N VAL A 92 -9.61 -28.41 -25.98
CA VAL A 92 -9.58 -27.74 -24.68
C VAL A 92 -10.87 -28.00 -23.91
N HIS A 93 -10.75 -28.27 -22.61
CA HIS A 93 -11.91 -28.48 -21.73
C HIS A 93 -12.10 -27.33 -20.73
N LYS A 94 -11.12 -26.44 -20.62
CA LYS A 94 -11.20 -25.22 -19.81
C LYS A 94 -10.82 -23.99 -20.62
N PHE A 95 -11.62 -22.94 -20.49
CA PHE A 95 -11.34 -21.60 -21.00
C PHE A 95 -11.21 -20.62 -19.83
N ILE A 96 -10.12 -19.86 -19.78
CA ILE A 96 -9.89 -18.85 -18.74
C ILE A 96 -9.85 -17.48 -19.40
N MET A 97 -10.80 -16.63 -19.06
CA MET A 97 -10.78 -15.22 -19.44
C MET A 97 -10.02 -14.43 -18.38
N VAL A 98 -8.92 -13.80 -18.75
CA VAL A 98 -8.10 -12.99 -17.86
C VAL A 98 -8.12 -11.54 -18.32
N THR A 99 -8.41 -10.61 -17.41
CA THR A 99 -8.52 -9.19 -17.77
C THR A 99 -7.89 -8.24 -16.74
N THR A 100 -7.61 -7.01 -17.18
CA THR A 100 -7.13 -5.93 -16.33
C THR A 100 -8.23 -5.17 -15.58
N LEU A 101 -9.51 -5.58 -15.72
CA LEU A 101 -10.60 -5.02 -14.93
C LEU A 101 -10.51 -5.43 -13.46
N SER A 102 -10.98 -4.57 -12.56
CA SER A 102 -11.15 -4.90 -11.16
C SER A 102 -12.26 -5.95 -10.96
N ARG A 103 -12.27 -6.60 -9.80
CA ARG A 103 -13.30 -7.59 -9.45
C ARG A 103 -14.68 -6.91 -9.39
N ASP A 104 -15.61 -7.39 -10.21
CA ASP A 104 -16.99 -6.88 -10.24
C ASP A 104 -17.97 -8.06 -10.26
N VAL A 105 -18.92 -8.05 -9.33
CA VAL A 105 -19.95 -9.10 -9.12
C VAL A 105 -20.77 -9.37 -10.38
N ASN A 106 -20.94 -8.38 -11.26
CA ASN A 106 -21.71 -8.53 -12.50
C ASN A 106 -21.04 -9.49 -13.50
N PHE A 107 -19.73 -9.74 -13.36
CA PHE A 107 -19.01 -10.72 -14.18
C PHE A 107 -19.15 -12.15 -13.65
N TYR A 108 -19.58 -12.33 -12.38
CA TYR A 108 -19.69 -13.62 -11.70
C TYR A 108 -21.13 -14.10 -11.46
N GLY A 109 -22.13 -13.23 -11.69
CA GLY A 109 -23.54 -13.54 -11.44
C GLY A 109 -24.18 -14.53 -12.42
N LYS A 110 -25.41 -14.97 -12.11
CA LYS A 110 -26.20 -15.90 -12.96
C LYS A 110 -26.46 -15.39 -14.37
N GLU A 111 -26.40 -14.07 -14.57
CA GLU A 111 -26.56 -13.43 -15.87
C GLU A 111 -25.25 -13.40 -16.68
N SER A 112 -24.13 -13.86 -16.10
CA SER A 112 -22.85 -13.80 -16.79
C SER A 112 -22.72 -14.89 -17.86
N PRO A 113 -22.10 -14.59 -19.01
CA PRO A 113 -21.79 -15.57 -20.04
C PRO A 113 -20.98 -16.77 -19.51
N PHE A 114 -20.16 -16.56 -18.48
CA PHE A 114 -19.37 -17.59 -17.83
C PHE A 114 -20.23 -18.63 -17.14
N PHE A 115 -21.29 -18.18 -16.45
CA PHE A 115 -22.25 -19.06 -15.80
C PHE A 115 -23.02 -19.88 -16.84
N TYR A 116 -23.48 -19.25 -17.93
CA TYR A 116 -24.19 -19.94 -19.00
C TYR A 116 -23.31 -20.95 -19.75
N ALA A 117 -22.09 -20.58 -20.10
CA ALA A 117 -21.16 -21.46 -20.80
C ALA A 117 -20.79 -22.69 -19.95
N SER A 118 -20.55 -22.49 -18.66
CA SER A 118 -20.20 -23.58 -17.75
C SER A 118 -21.36 -24.53 -17.45
N THR A 119 -22.59 -24.02 -17.35
CA THR A 119 -23.79 -24.85 -17.05
C THR A 119 -24.28 -25.67 -18.24
N LYS A 120 -23.94 -25.28 -19.47
CA LYS A 120 -24.24 -26.06 -20.69
C LYS A 120 -23.28 -27.23 -20.91
N GLY A 121 -22.26 -27.39 -20.07
CA GLY A 121 -21.53 -28.66 -19.87
C GLY A 121 -20.46 -29.01 -20.91
N MET A 122 -20.12 -28.13 -21.84
CA MET A 122 -19.20 -28.46 -22.95
C MET A 122 -17.81 -27.81 -22.82
N LEU A 123 -17.67 -26.76 -22.02
CA LEU A 123 -16.41 -26.03 -21.78
C LEU A 123 -16.48 -25.38 -20.39
N MET A 124 -15.54 -25.69 -19.49
CA MET A 124 -15.47 -25.03 -18.18
C MET A 124 -14.93 -23.62 -18.38
N VAL A 125 -15.68 -22.58 -17.99
CA VAL A 125 -15.25 -21.20 -18.22
C VAL A 125 -14.97 -20.49 -16.89
N GLU A 126 -13.77 -19.97 -16.74
CA GLU A 126 -13.35 -19.16 -15.58
C GLU A 126 -13.12 -17.71 -16.00
N TYR A 127 -13.34 -16.78 -15.07
CA TYR A 127 -13.03 -15.36 -15.23
C TYR A 127 -12.10 -14.92 -14.11
N TRP A 128 -10.96 -14.33 -14.46
CA TRP A 128 -9.98 -13.79 -13.53
C TRP A 128 -9.83 -12.29 -13.76
N SER A 129 -10.10 -11.51 -12.71
CA SER A 129 -9.88 -10.07 -12.70
C SER A 129 -8.42 -9.72 -12.46
N TRP A 130 -8.08 -8.43 -12.59
CA TRP A 130 -6.77 -7.93 -12.24
C TRP A 130 -6.42 -8.17 -10.77
N ASP A 131 -7.41 -8.03 -9.90
CA ASP A 131 -7.21 -8.26 -8.47
C ASP A 131 -6.90 -9.74 -8.19
N ASP A 132 -7.54 -10.67 -8.90
CA ASP A 132 -7.28 -12.12 -8.78
C ASP A 132 -5.85 -12.47 -9.27
N ILE A 133 -5.38 -11.83 -10.34
CA ILE A 133 -3.99 -11.95 -10.82
C ILE A 133 -3.01 -11.38 -9.79
N CYS A 134 -3.28 -10.19 -9.25
CA CYS A 134 -2.42 -9.56 -8.24
C CYS A 134 -2.28 -10.42 -6.97
N ASP A 135 -3.39 -10.96 -6.48
CA ASP A 135 -3.41 -11.85 -5.31
C ASP A 135 -2.55 -13.09 -5.54
N GLY A 136 -2.63 -13.68 -6.74
CA GLY A 136 -1.79 -14.81 -7.14
C GLY A 136 -0.31 -14.46 -7.26
N LEU A 137 0.02 -13.36 -7.93
CA LEU A 137 1.40 -12.92 -8.17
C LEU A 137 2.18 -12.62 -6.90
N ALA A 138 1.50 -12.21 -5.82
CA ALA A 138 2.15 -11.95 -4.54
C ALA A 138 2.90 -13.16 -3.98
N SER A 139 2.52 -14.38 -4.40
CA SER A 139 3.18 -15.62 -4.00
C SER A 139 4.44 -15.94 -4.82
N PHE A 140 4.72 -15.17 -5.88
CA PHE A 140 5.80 -15.44 -6.84
C PHE A 140 6.74 -14.22 -7.00
N PRO A 141 7.70 -14.04 -6.08
CA PRO A 141 8.63 -12.90 -6.09
C PRO A 141 9.40 -12.72 -7.41
N ILE A 142 9.70 -13.82 -8.10
CA ILE A 142 10.41 -13.80 -9.39
C ILE A 142 9.59 -13.14 -10.50
N LEU A 143 8.27 -13.35 -10.52
CA LEU A 143 7.37 -12.71 -11.48
C LEU A 143 7.18 -11.22 -11.15
N LEU A 144 7.07 -10.90 -9.86
CA LEU A 144 7.05 -9.50 -9.41
C LEU A 144 8.31 -8.76 -9.87
N LYS A 145 9.49 -9.37 -9.74
CA LYS A 145 10.74 -8.78 -10.23
C LYS A 145 10.75 -8.63 -11.75
N LYS A 146 10.34 -9.66 -12.51
CA LYS A 146 10.38 -9.66 -13.97
C LYS A 146 9.47 -8.59 -14.60
N TYR A 147 8.24 -8.47 -14.13
CA TYR A 147 7.22 -7.61 -14.74
C TYR A 147 7.06 -6.27 -14.02
N PHE A 148 7.38 -6.20 -12.73
CA PHE A 148 7.17 -5.02 -11.90
C PHE A 148 8.43 -4.52 -11.19
N GLY A 149 9.63 -5.04 -11.54
CA GLY A 149 10.88 -4.64 -10.90
C GLY A 149 11.15 -3.13 -10.94
N ASN A 150 10.68 -2.44 -11.99
CA ASN A 150 10.79 -0.99 -12.13
C ASN A 150 9.73 -0.21 -11.33
N PHE A 151 8.66 -0.88 -10.87
CA PHE A 151 7.57 -0.28 -10.12
C PHE A 151 7.66 -0.56 -8.61
N LEU A 152 8.43 -1.57 -8.20
CA LEU A 152 8.74 -1.79 -6.79
C LEU A 152 9.68 -0.68 -6.31
N PRO A 153 9.37 0.00 -5.20
CA PRO A 153 10.27 1.02 -4.67
C PRO A 153 11.59 0.36 -4.26
N LYS A 154 12.69 0.87 -4.82
CA LYS A 154 14.06 0.41 -4.53
C LYS A 154 14.37 0.49 -3.04
N LEU A 155 13.79 1.47 -2.35
CA LEU A 155 13.86 1.62 -0.90
C LEU A 155 12.48 1.76 -0.28
N SER A 156 12.24 1.11 0.86
CA SER A 156 10.95 1.19 1.56
C SER A 156 11.10 1.05 3.08
N PHE A 157 10.11 1.55 3.83
CA PHE A 157 10.06 1.39 5.28
C PHE A 157 9.46 0.02 5.63
N ALA A 158 10.19 -0.77 6.39
CA ALA A 158 9.70 -2.04 6.94
C ALA A 158 8.96 -1.83 8.27
N ALA A 159 9.34 -0.84 9.07
CA ALA A 159 8.67 -0.51 10.33
C ALA A 159 8.99 0.91 10.80
N LEU A 160 8.05 1.51 11.54
CA LEU A 160 8.22 2.77 12.26
C LEU A 160 7.50 2.68 13.60
N LYS A 161 8.21 2.90 14.70
CA LYS A 161 7.67 2.84 16.08
C LYS A 161 8.16 4.02 16.90
N THR A 162 7.29 4.59 17.72
CA THR A 162 7.67 5.62 18.71
C THR A 162 7.72 5.00 20.11
N SER A 163 8.70 5.38 20.90
CA SER A 163 8.94 4.89 22.26
C SER A 163 9.47 6.01 23.17
N PRO A 164 9.42 5.84 24.51
CA PRO A 164 8.81 4.72 25.24
C PRO A 164 7.29 4.81 25.31
N LYS A 165 6.65 3.64 25.27
CA LYS A 165 5.18 3.51 25.36
C LYS A 165 4.61 4.02 26.69
N SER A 166 5.43 4.13 27.73
CA SER A 166 5.04 4.70 29.02
C SER A 166 4.88 6.22 29.00
N VAL A 167 5.39 6.90 27.98
CA VAL A 167 5.28 8.35 27.79
C VAL A 167 4.42 8.66 26.57
N TYR A 168 4.55 7.88 25.50
CA TYR A 168 3.82 8.03 24.24
C TYR A 168 2.93 6.83 23.99
N LYS A 169 1.64 6.95 24.30
CA LYS A 169 0.66 5.89 24.03
C LYS A 169 0.14 6.04 22.60
N LYS A 170 0.27 5.02 21.78
CA LYS A 170 -0.39 4.98 20.46
C LYS A 170 -1.89 4.79 20.68
N THR A 171 -2.69 5.69 20.12
CA THR A 171 -4.15 5.65 20.15
C THR A 171 -4.68 5.63 18.72
N GLU A 172 -5.58 4.71 18.42
CA GLU A 172 -6.27 4.65 17.13
C GLU A 172 -7.40 5.68 17.12
N THR A 173 -7.60 6.33 15.99
CA THR A 173 -8.74 7.22 15.79
C THR A 173 -9.90 6.37 15.30
N ASP A 174 -10.96 6.21 16.10
CA ASP A 174 -12.17 5.44 15.72
C ASP A 174 -12.98 6.14 14.61
N ASN A 175 -12.40 6.28 13.42
CA ASN A 175 -12.99 6.96 12.26
C ASN A 175 -13.55 8.38 12.54
N ARG A 176 -13.09 9.06 13.61
CA ARG A 176 -13.40 10.49 13.79
C ARG A 176 -12.70 11.26 12.69
N GLU A 177 -13.44 11.54 11.61
CA GLU A 177 -13.02 12.28 10.42
C GLU A 177 -12.31 13.61 10.76
N SER A 178 -12.61 14.16 11.94
CA SER A 178 -12.09 15.42 12.48
C SER A 178 -10.56 15.53 12.51
N PHE A 179 -9.83 14.40 12.56
CA PHE A 179 -8.37 14.40 12.74
C PHE A 179 -7.57 14.10 11.46
N GLY A 180 -8.19 13.50 10.44
CA GLY A 180 -7.56 13.22 9.14
C GLY A 180 -6.36 12.25 9.16
N HIS A 181 -6.12 11.52 10.25
CA HIS A 181 -5.05 10.53 10.40
C HIS A 181 -5.55 9.30 11.17
N LYS A 182 -4.97 8.11 10.92
CA LYS A 182 -5.47 6.82 11.47
C LYS A 182 -5.10 6.56 12.93
N PHE A 183 -4.04 7.19 13.42
CA PHE A 183 -3.56 7.05 14.79
C PHE A 183 -2.69 8.25 15.18
N TYR A 184 -2.60 8.51 16.49
CA TYR A 184 -1.68 9.49 17.07
C TYR A 184 -0.97 8.91 18.30
N TYR A 185 0.06 9.61 18.76
CA TYR A 185 0.76 9.33 20.01
C TYR A 185 0.35 10.35 21.07
N GLU A 186 -0.34 9.88 22.10
CA GLU A 186 -0.77 10.69 23.24
C GLU A 186 0.35 10.79 24.27
N TYR A 187 0.66 12.01 24.72
CA TYR A 187 1.58 12.23 25.82
C TYR A 187 0.91 11.90 27.17
N GLN A 188 1.36 10.84 27.83
CA GLN A 188 0.79 10.33 29.07
C GLN A 188 1.88 10.11 30.12
N ASN A 189 2.54 11.17 30.57
CA ASN A 189 3.60 11.05 31.58
C ASN A 189 3.06 10.84 33.01
N LYS A 190 2.28 9.77 33.22
CA LYS A 190 1.60 9.47 34.49
C LYS A 190 2.55 9.23 35.67
N LYS A 191 3.80 8.86 35.39
CA LYS A 191 4.80 8.49 36.41
C LYS A 191 5.91 9.54 36.59
N GLY A 192 5.77 10.72 35.97
CA GLY A 192 6.83 11.74 35.94
C GLY A 192 8.14 11.22 35.34
N ARG A 193 8.08 10.14 34.54
CA ARG A 193 9.24 9.51 33.92
C ARG A 193 9.73 10.38 32.78
N ASN A 194 11.02 10.65 32.79
CA ASN A 194 11.63 11.50 31.81
C ASN A 194 12.21 10.69 30.65
N HIS A 195 11.48 10.63 29.54
CA HIS A 195 12.02 10.00 28.34
C HIS A 195 11.71 10.84 27.12
N LEU A 196 12.77 11.24 26.42
CA LEU A 196 12.70 11.83 25.10
C LEU A 196 12.10 10.82 24.10
N PRO A 197 11.40 11.29 23.07
CA PRO A 197 10.86 10.41 22.05
C PRO A 197 12.01 9.71 21.32
N ILE A 198 11.89 8.39 21.19
CA ILE A 198 12.78 7.55 20.39
C ILE A 198 11.95 6.97 19.25
N PHE A 199 12.36 7.28 18.03
CA PHE A 199 11.82 6.77 16.77
C PHE A 199 12.68 5.58 16.33
N ASP A 200 12.07 4.42 16.29
CA ASP A 200 12.68 3.17 15.88
C ASP A 200 12.20 2.82 14.48
N ILE A 201 13.11 2.93 13.51
CA ILE A 201 12.82 2.98 12.08
C ILE A 201 13.55 1.84 11.41
N SER A 202 12.85 1.05 10.61
CA SER A 202 13.46 0.02 9.78
C SER A 202 13.22 0.34 8.31
N ILE A 203 14.30 0.29 7.53
CA ILE A 203 14.32 0.55 6.09
C ILE A 203 14.91 -0.68 5.40
N ILE A 204 14.30 -1.12 4.30
CA ILE A 204 14.79 -2.22 3.48
C ILE A 204 15.18 -1.71 2.09
N ASN A 205 16.34 -2.15 1.62
CA ASN A 205 16.79 -1.96 0.25
C ASN A 205 16.32 -3.14 -0.62
N ASN A 206 15.29 -2.89 -1.43
CA ASN A 206 14.75 -3.85 -2.39
C ASN A 206 15.48 -3.84 -3.74
N SER A 207 16.45 -2.96 -3.96
CA SER A 207 17.28 -2.99 -5.17
C SER A 207 18.33 -4.10 -5.11
N ASP A 208 18.98 -4.38 -6.24
CA ASP A 208 20.12 -5.30 -6.33
C ASP A 208 21.47 -4.60 -6.03
N GLU A 209 21.45 -3.28 -5.82
CA GLU A 209 22.64 -2.45 -5.59
C GLU A 209 22.78 -2.09 -4.11
N THR A 210 23.99 -1.77 -3.67
CA THR A 210 24.20 -1.19 -2.33
C THR A 210 23.99 0.31 -2.41
N VAL A 211 23.20 0.86 -1.48
CA VAL A 211 22.93 2.32 -1.40
C VAL A 211 23.49 2.91 -0.10
N LEU A 212 23.75 4.21 -0.12
CA LEU A 212 24.41 4.93 0.97
C LEU A 212 23.46 5.95 1.58
N LEU A 213 23.10 5.79 2.85
CA LEU A 213 22.40 6.83 3.61
C LEU A 213 23.42 7.89 4.03
N THR A 214 23.26 9.12 3.55
CA THR A 214 24.21 10.23 3.77
C THR A 214 23.73 11.23 4.80
N SER A 215 22.41 11.48 4.86
CA SER A 215 21.82 12.36 5.87
C SER A 215 20.38 11.99 6.18
N ILE A 216 19.91 12.50 7.31
CA ILE A 216 18.52 12.35 7.76
C ILE A 216 17.96 13.74 8.06
N ASP A 217 16.92 14.11 7.33
CA ASP A 217 16.18 15.34 7.56
C ASP A 217 14.99 15.07 8.49
N VAL A 218 14.75 15.98 9.42
CA VAL A 218 13.59 15.95 10.33
C VAL A 218 12.76 17.19 10.10
N TYR A 219 11.50 16.96 9.73
CA TYR A 219 10.49 17.99 9.60
C TYR A 219 9.58 17.93 10.82
N ALA A 220 9.43 19.04 11.53
CA ALA A 220 8.55 19.12 12.68
C ALA A 220 7.77 20.44 12.69
N GLU A 221 6.50 20.35 13.07
CA GLU A 221 5.64 21.52 13.26
C GLU A 221 4.63 21.28 14.38
N ARG A 222 4.16 22.38 14.97
CA ARG A 222 3.02 22.38 15.88
C ARG A 222 1.73 22.41 15.07
N THR A 223 0.75 21.62 15.47
CA THR A 223 -0.59 21.59 14.85
C THR A 223 -1.59 22.42 15.67
N ALA A 224 -2.59 22.99 15.02
CA ALA A 224 -3.58 23.85 15.67
C ALA A 224 -4.64 23.02 16.43
N VAL A 225 -4.42 22.74 17.72
CA VAL A 225 -5.44 22.25 18.67
C VAL A 225 -5.13 22.77 20.10
N MET A 226 -6.18 23.10 20.85
CA MET A 226 -6.19 23.66 22.22
C MET A 226 -5.66 22.70 23.29
N GLY A 227 -4.80 23.19 24.20
CA GLY A 227 -4.59 22.55 25.51
C GLY A 227 -3.17 22.62 26.08
N GLY A 228 -3.08 23.25 27.26
CA GLY A 228 -2.07 23.17 28.34
C GLY A 228 -0.64 22.70 28.06
N TYR A 229 0.34 23.53 28.42
CA TYR A 229 1.77 23.18 28.43
C TYR A 229 2.13 22.38 29.70
N PRO A 230 2.50 21.10 29.62
CA PRO A 230 3.15 20.44 30.74
C PRO A 230 4.62 20.85 30.82
N THR A 231 5.19 20.80 32.02
CA THR A 231 6.56 21.25 32.30
C THR A 231 7.62 20.45 31.54
N LYS A 232 8.69 21.15 31.12
CA LYS A 232 9.82 20.62 30.34
C LYS A 232 10.66 19.67 31.19
N PRO A 233 10.90 18.41 30.77
CA PRO A 233 11.69 17.48 31.56
C PRO A 233 13.19 17.47 31.14
N LEU A 234 14.09 17.12 32.08
CA LEU A 234 15.57 17.16 32.01
C LEU A 234 16.28 15.79 32.30
N GLY A 235 17.01 15.18 31.33
CA GLY A 235 17.92 13.98 31.47
C GLY A 235 17.28 12.57 31.58
N GLU A 236 17.86 11.38 31.30
CA GLU A 236 19.21 10.86 30.96
C GLU A 236 19.10 9.54 30.10
N LEU A 237 20.22 8.93 29.63
CA LEU A 237 20.34 8.01 28.46
C LEU A 237 20.73 6.53 28.75
N THR A 238 20.43 5.60 27.79
CA THR A 238 20.84 4.16 27.75
C THR A 238 21.27 3.68 26.34
N PRO A 239 21.99 2.53 26.18
CA PRO A 239 22.92 2.30 25.06
C PRO A 239 22.34 1.49 23.88
N TYR A 240 22.15 2.15 22.75
CA TYR A 240 22.10 1.57 21.39
C TYR A 240 22.80 2.58 20.47
N LYS A 241 23.09 2.26 19.19
CA LYS A 241 23.58 3.26 18.23
C LYS A 241 22.43 4.24 17.89
N LYS A 242 22.24 5.18 18.80
CA LYS A 242 21.21 6.21 18.78
C LYS A 242 21.79 7.45 18.15
N TYR A 243 21.09 7.97 17.17
CA TYR A 243 21.39 9.28 16.63
C TYR A 243 20.55 10.30 17.36
N LYS A 244 21.19 11.32 17.94
CA LYS A 244 20.48 12.48 18.49
C LYS A 244 20.07 13.37 17.33
N ILE A 245 18.81 13.77 17.30
CA ILE A 245 18.25 14.64 16.27
C ILE A 245 17.62 15.85 16.93
N LYS A 246 17.86 17.02 16.34
CA LYS A 246 17.21 18.28 16.76
C LYS A 246 15.76 18.27 16.26
N LEU A 247 14.76 18.39 17.13
CA LEU A 247 13.37 18.55 16.69
C LEU A 247 13.07 20.05 16.54
N PRO A 248 12.88 20.57 15.31
CA PRO A 248 12.80 22.00 15.07
C PRO A 248 11.41 22.57 15.38
N PHE A 249 10.95 22.46 16.62
CA PHE A 249 9.68 23.04 17.05
C PHE A 249 9.79 24.56 17.28
N GLU A 250 9.90 25.33 16.20
CA GLU A 250 9.78 26.79 16.26
C GLU A 250 8.33 27.21 15.99
N PHE A 251 7.84 28.20 16.75
CA PHE A 251 6.56 28.84 16.47
C PHE A 251 6.70 29.68 15.20
N ASN A 252 6.35 29.09 14.06
CA ASN A 252 6.25 29.84 12.83
C ASN A 252 4.77 30.11 12.53
N HIS A 253 4.39 31.39 12.49
CA HIS A 253 3.01 31.82 12.18
C HIS A 253 2.54 31.39 10.78
N HIS A 254 3.45 30.88 9.94
CA HIS A 254 3.17 30.50 8.55
C HIS A 254 2.91 29.01 8.28
N TYR A 255 2.69 28.17 9.31
CA TYR A 255 2.38 26.73 9.15
C TYR A 255 3.37 25.95 8.26
N LYS A 256 4.58 26.46 8.04
CA LYS A 256 5.62 25.73 7.30
C LYS A 256 6.38 24.84 8.28
N PRO A 257 6.58 23.55 7.96
CA PRO A 257 7.37 22.67 8.79
C PRO A 257 8.80 23.16 8.83
N ASN A 258 9.34 23.32 10.02
CA ASN A 258 10.76 23.63 10.18
C ASN A 258 11.54 22.34 9.94
N LYS A 259 12.77 22.51 9.44
CA LYS A 259 13.65 21.41 9.05
C LYS A 259 14.93 21.46 9.89
N SER A 260 15.37 20.30 10.36
CA SER A 260 16.74 20.08 10.82
C SER A 260 17.36 18.93 10.02
N THR A 261 18.68 18.96 9.86
CA THR A 261 19.42 17.92 9.13
C THR A 261 20.45 17.30 10.06
N LEU A 262 20.51 15.98 10.08
CA LEU A 262 21.57 15.18 10.66
C LEU A 262 22.44 14.66 9.51
N ASP A 263 23.59 15.29 9.31
CA ASP A 263 24.61 14.80 8.38
C ASP A 263 25.38 13.64 8.99
N LEU A 264 25.49 12.53 8.26
CA LEU A 264 26.22 11.36 8.70
C LEU A 264 27.67 11.47 8.21
N VAL A 265 28.57 11.79 9.14
CA VAL A 265 30.03 11.87 8.86
C VAL A 265 30.54 10.59 8.18
N ASN A 266 29.99 9.44 8.59
CA ASN A 266 30.20 8.16 7.94
C ASN A 266 28.86 7.67 7.38
N PRO A 267 28.68 7.63 6.04
CA PRO A 267 27.48 7.11 5.42
C PRO A 267 27.19 5.69 5.87
N ILE A 268 25.90 5.34 5.93
CA ILE A 268 25.49 3.99 6.29
C ILE A 268 25.16 3.20 5.03
N TYR A 269 25.83 2.07 4.86
CA TYR A 269 25.62 1.16 3.74
C TYR A 269 24.37 0.32 3.98
N LEU A 270 23.43 0.35 3.04
CA LEU A 270 22.30 -0.58 2.99
C LEU A 270 22.54 -1.58 1.87
N TYR A 271 22.95 -2.79 2.25
CA TYR A 271 23.10 -3.91 1.33
C TYR A 271 21.76 -4.33 0.74
N SER A 272 21.81 -4.86 -0.48
CA SER A 272 20.65 -5.44 -1.15
C SER A 272 19.93 -6.44 -0.26
N LYS A 273 18.59 -6.36 -0.25
CA LYS A 273 17.64 -7.23 0.49
C LYS A 273 17.84 -7.27 2.01
N THR A 274 18.64 -6.37 2.58
CA THR A 274 18.94 -6.37 4.01
C THR A 274 18.25 -5.18 4.68
N PRO A 275 17.42 -5.40 5.71
CA PRO A 275 16.86 -4.30 6.47
C PRO A 275 17.92 -3.69 7.38
N ILE A 276 17.93 -2.36 7.45
CA ILE A 276 18.59 -1.62 8.52
C ILE A 276 17.57 -1.23 9.58
N ARG A 277 18.02 -1.08 10.82
CA ARG A 277 17.24 -0.50 11.92
C ARG A 277 18.01 0.68 12.51
N LEU A 278 17.34 1.82 12.64
CA LEU A 278 17.88 3.08 13.15
C LEU A 278 17.04 3.54 14.34
N GLN A 279 17.70 4.03 15.39
CA GLN A 279 17.03 4.71 16.49
C GLN A 279 17.40 6.19 16.48
N LEU A 280 16.40 7.04 16.26
CA LEU A 280 16.53 8.50 16.32
C LEU A 280 15.92 8.99 17.62
N GLN A 281 16.68 9.73 18.42
CA GLN A 281 16.21 10.30 19.67
C GLN A 281 16.06 11.81 19.54
N GLY A 282 14.85 12.31 19.76
CA GLY A 282 14.60 13.75 19.84
C GLY A 282 15.36 14.39 20.98
N ASP A 283 15.75 15.65 20.81
CA ASP A 283 16.43 16.46 21.83
C ASP A 283 15.47 17.13 22.83
N VAL A 284 14.18 17.16 22.51
CA VAL A 284 13.11 17.70 23.37
C VAL A 284 11.93 16.74 23.46
N ALA A 285 11.24 16.78 24.60
CA ALA A 285 9.98 16.08 24.77
C ALA A 285 8.89 16.72 23.88
N ILE A 286 8.07 15.87 23.25
CA ILE A 286 6.90 16.32 22.49
C ILE A 286 5.70 16.31 23.43
N ASN A 287 5.24 17.50 23.81
CA ASN A 287 4.20 17.68 24.81
C ASN A 287 3.09 18.66 24.37
N SER A 288 3.08 18.96 23.08
CA SER A 288 2.06 19.77 22.41
C SER A 288 1.59 19.04 21.15
N PRO A 289 0.38 19.33 20.65
CA PRO A 289 -0.06 18.85 19.35
C PRO A 289 0.98 19.16 18.27
N SER A 290 1.45 18.13 17.58
CA SER A 290 2.59 18.23 16.68
C SER A 290 2.57 17.12 15.65
N ARG A 291 3.15 17.38 14.48
CA ARG A 291 3.46 16.33 13.50
C ARG A 291 4.95 16.31 13.18
N ILE A 292 5.49 15.12 13.03
CA ILE A 292 6.90 14.89 12.65
C ILE A 292 6.95 14.01 11.42
N ARG A 293 7.88 14.29 10.52
CA ARG A 293 8.20 13.47 9.35
C ARG A 293 9.70 13.39 9.15
N PHE A 294 10.20 12.23 8.75
CA PHE A 294 11.61 12.02 8.43
C PHE A 294 11.80 11.87 6.93
N ALA A 295 12.87 12.46 6.40
CA ALA A 295 13.41 12.11 5.09
C ALA A 295 14.79 11.48 5.24
N PHE A 296 14.97 10.34 4.59
CA PHE A 296 16.23 9.60 4.57
C PHE A 296 16.86 9.82 3.19
N ASN A 297 17.96 10.55 3.17
CA ASN A 297 18.63 10.95 1.95
C ASN A 297 19.68 9.90 1.60
N PHE A 298 19.39 9.09 0.59
CA PHE A 298 20.34 8.16 0.02
C PHE A 298 21.04 8.81 -1.18
N ASN A 299 22.19 8.28 -1.56
CA ASN A 299 22.89 8.69 -2.78
C ASN A 299 22.05 8.53 -4.06
N SER A 300 21.08 7.61 -4.08
CA SER A 300 20.23 7.34 -5.23
C SER A 300 18.86 8.04 -5.21
N GLU A 301 18.29 8.25 -4.02
CA GLU A 301 16.94 8.79 -3.84
C GLU A 301 16.70 9.26 -2.40
N THR A 302 15.62 10.01 -2.18
CA THR A 302 15.15 10.36 -0.84
C THR A 302 13.81 9.69 -0.57
N ILE A 303 13.71 8.93 0.54
CA ILE A 303 12.45 8.35 0.99
C ILE A 303 11.92 9.08 2.22
N PHE A 304 10.60 9.15 2.35
CA PHE A 304 9.93 9.86 3.43
C PHE A 304 9.07 8.92 4.28
N THR A 305 9.13 9.07 5.60
CA THR A 305 8.13 8.43 6.47
C THR A 305 6.74 9.03 6.23
N GLU A 306 5.71 8.33 6.67
CA GLU A 306 4.42 8.95 6.96
C GLU A 306 4.57 10.01 8.06
N ASN A 307 3.57 10.89 8.18
CA ASN A 307 3.49 11.84 9.29
C ASN A 307 3.20 11.09 10.60
N ILE A 308 3.97 11.40 11.62
CA ILE A 308 3.78 10.91 12.99
C ILE A 308 3.08 12.01 13.77
N TYR A 309 1.84 11.77 14.17
CA TYR A 309 1.03 12.73 14.91
C TYR A 309 1.18 12.52 16.41
N PHE A 310 1.31 13.62 17.13
CA PHE A 310 1.36 13.69 18.58
C PHE A 310 0.24 14.60 19.06
N GLU A 311 -0.47 14.19 20.10
CA GLU A 311 -1.53 14.97 20.73
C GLU A 311 -1.36 15.02 22.25
N CYS A 312 -1.86 16.10 22.85
CA CYS A 312 -1.95 16.26 24.30
C CYS A 312 -3.42 16.33 24.67
N ILE A 313 -3.99 15.24 25.18
CA ILE A 313 -5.35 15.27 25.71
C ILE A 313 -5.23 15.83 27.14
N SER A 314 -5.58 17.11 27.33
CA SER A 314 -5.73 17.60 28.70
C SER A 314 -6.92 16.88 29.32
N SER A 315 -6.72 16.29 30.50
CA SER A 315 -7.79 15.67 31.28
C SER A 315 -8.91 16.65 31.67
N SER A 316 -8.75 17.95 31.39
CA SER A 316 -9.76 18.99 31.55
C SER A 316 -10.71 19.15 30.36
N MET A 317 -10.44 18.51 29.21
CA MET A 317 -11.41 18.40 28.11
C MET A 317 -12.21 17.10 28.24
N MET A 318 -12.93 16.94 29.35
CA MET A 318 -14.17 16.17 29.25
C MET A 318 -15.11 16.94 28.33
N PRO A 319 -15.81 16.28 27.40
CA PRO A 319 -16.84 16.96 26.63
C PRO A 319 -17.85 17.50 27.64
N ILE A 320 -18.12 18.81 27.57
CA ILE A 320 -19.37 19.33 28.09
C ILE A 320 -20.43 18.62 27.25
N LEU A 321 -20.96 17.52 27.78
CA LEU A 321 -22.20 16.93 27.33
C LEU A 321 -23.26 18.01 27.56
N TYR A 322 -23.51 18.82 26.55
CA TYR A 322 -24.80 19.49 26.46
C TYR A 322 -25.83 18.38 26.23
N SER A 323 -26.39 17.86 27.33
CA SER A 323 -27.71 17.26 27.24
C SER A 323 -28.66 18.38 26.85
N GLN A 324 -29.02 18.43 25.57
CA GLN A 324 -30.24 19.07 25.12
C GLN A 324 -31.40 18.31 25.77
N GLU A 325 -31.84 18.73 26.96
CA GLU A 325 -33.18 18.34 27.44
C GLU A 325 -33.80 19.29 28.50
N ASP A 326 -33.08 20.19 29.17
CA ASP A 326 -33.69 21.02 30.24
C ASP A 326 -33.69 22.55 29.99
N ILE A 327 -34.20 23.03 28.83
CA ILE A 327 -34.55 24.47 28.66
C ILE A 327 -35.91 24.63 27.95
N PHE A 328 -36.92 23.90 28.40
CA PHE A 328 -38.32 24.23 28.11
C PHE A 328 -39.20 23.91 29.32
N GLU A 329 -39.10 24.75 30.36
CA GLU A 329 -40.19 24.96 31.31
C GLU A 329 -39.82 26.19 32.14
N HIS A 330 -40.29 27.36 31.74
CA HIS A 330 -40.65 28.53 32.56
C HIS A 330 -40.86 29.75 31.66
N PHE A 331 -41.88 29.71 30.81
CA PHE A 331 -42.63 30.87 30.33
C PHE A 331 -43.99 30.39 29.80
N ALA A 332 -44.95 30.21 30.72
CA ALA A 332 -46.39 30.25 30.47
C ALA A 332 -47.08 30.64 31.78
#